data_AF-A0A3M1MBI8-F1
#
_entry.id   AF-A0A3M1MBI8-F1
#
_cell.length_a   1.000
_cell.length_b   1.000
_cell.length_c   1.000
_cell.angle_alpha   90.00
_cell.angle_beta   90.00
_cell.angle_gamma   90.00
#
_symmetry.space_group_name_H-M   'P 1'
#
loop_
_entity.id
_entity.type
_entity.pdbx_description
1 polymer ?
#
loop_
_entity_poly.entity_id
_entity_poly.type
_entity_poly.pdbx_seq_one_letter_code
_entity_poly.pdbx_strand_id
1 'polypeptide(L)'
;MAHVQNIDLPTGFRFAGVACGIKASAGKRDLSLIVADRDVVATGVYTQNAVVAAPVILCRQRTPTDRARAIVINSGNANACTGKRGEADANRMASCVAETLAVGTQADQVLVMSTGVIGRYLPME
;
A
#
# COMPACT_ATOMS: atom_id res chain seq x y z
N MET A 1 5.00 11.73 22.50
CA MET A 1 4.03 12.56 21.74
C MET A 1 4.53 12.65 20.30
N ALA A 2 3.81 12.10 19.34
CA ALA A 2 4.22 12.16 17.94
C ALA A 2 4.13 13.61 17.46
N HIS A 3 5.25 14.18 16.99
CA HIS A 3 5.23 15.44 16.24
C HIS A 3 4.30 15.27 15.04
N VAL A 4 3.10 15.83 15.11
CA VAL A 4 2.27 16.06 13.93
C VAL A 4 2.93 17.23 13.22
N GLN A 5 3.77 16.95 12.22
CA GLN A 5 4.19 18.00 11.30
C GLN A 5 2.93 18.46 10.57
N ASN A 6 2.70 19.78 10.55
CA ASN A 6 1.63 20.38 9.79
C ASN A 6 2.01 20.24 8.30
N ILE A 7 1.53 19.17 7.68
CA ILE A 7 1.69 18.92 6.25
C ILE A 7 0.43 19.44 5.57
N ASP A 8 0.61 20.40 4.67
CA ASP A 8 -0.48 20.88 3.81
C ASP A 8 -0.80 19.77 2.80
N LEU A 9 -1.84 18.99 3.12
CA LEU A 9 -2.39 18.02 2.20
C LEU A 9 -3.44 18.64 1.30
N PRO A 10 -3.59 18.15 0.05
CA PRO A 10 -4.73 18.48 -0.77
C PRO A 10 -6.05 18.15 -0.05
N THR A 11 -7.03 19.04 -0.17
CA THR A 11 -8.36 18.84 0.42
C THR A 11 -8.97 17.52 -0.02
N GLY A 12 -9.51 16.76 0.94
CA GLY A 12 -10.13 15.46 0.69
C GLY A 12 -9.17 14.27 0.76
N PHE A 13 -7.94 14.48 1.25
CA PHE A 13 -6.97 13.41 1.52
C PHE A 13 -6.57 13.38 2.99
N ARG A 14 -6.43 12.16 3.51
CA ARG A 14 -5.92 11.87 4.86
C ARG A 14 -4.73 10.92 4.76
N PHE A 15 -3.84 10.98 5.75
CA PHE A 15 -2.65 10.15 5.81
C PHE A 15 -2.37 9.67 7.23
N ALA A 16 -1.76 8.50 7.34
CA ALA A 16 -1.21 7.99 8.58
C ALA A 16 0.04 7.17 8.30
N GLY A 17 0.94 7.15 9.28
CA GLY A 17 2.12 6.29 9.28
C GLY A 17 2.32 5.68 10.66
N VAL A 18 2.40 4.35 10.72
CA VAL A 18 2.49 3.58 11.95
C VAL A 18 3.71 2.66 11.93
N ALA A 19 4.14 2.24 13.11
CA ALA A 19 5.06 1.12 13.28
C ALA A 19 4.22 -0.14 13.54
N CYS A 20 4.25 -1.10 12.62
CA CYS A 20 3.59 -2.40 12.74
C CYS A 20 4.56 -3.58 12.88
N GLY A 21 5.89 -3.34 12.83
CA GLY A 21 6.88 -4.36 13.16
C GLY A 21 7.45 -5.14 11.97
N ILE A 22 7.24 -4.66 10.73
CA ILE A 22 7.90 -5.20 9.54
C ILE A 22 9.41 -4.92 9.61
N LYS A 23 9.81 -3.74 10.10
CA LYS A 23 11.21 -3.42 10.37
C LYS A 23 11.62 -3.99 11.72
N ALA A 24 12.75 -4.69 11.74
CA ALA A 24 13.34 -5.21 12.98
C ALA A 24 13.73 -4.12 14.00
N SER A 25 13.88 -2.87 13.55
CA SER A 25 14.18 -1.74 14.44
C SER A 25 12.90 -1.24 15.09
N ALA A 26 12.75 -1.53 16.38
CA ALA A 26 11.58 -1.16 17.17
C ALA A 26 11.27 0.34 17.07
N GLY A 27 9.97 0.65 16.95
CA GLY A 27 9.47 2.03 16.92
C GLY A 27 9.63 2.77 15.59
N LYS A 28 10.29 2.19 14.57
CA LYS A 28 10.34 2.81 13.24
C LYS A 28 9.04 2.58 12.49
N ARG A 29 8.46 3.67 11.96
CA ARG A 29 7.32 3.58 11.05
C ARG A 29 7.69 2.78 9.82
N ASP A 30 6.83 1.85 9.45
CA ASP A 30 7.03 0.88 8.40
C ASP A 30 5.76 0.52 7.63
N LEU A 31 4.61 1.06 8.02
CA LEU A 31 3.37 1.04 7.26
C LEU A 31 2.80 2.45 7.15
N SER A 32 2.33 2.81 5.97
CA SER A 32 1.67 4.09 5.68
C SER A 32 0.38 3.86 4.90
N LEU A 33 -0.58 4.72 5.13
CA LEU A 33 -1.87 4.72 4.46
C LEU A 33 -2.22 6.13 4.01
N ILE A 34 -2.62 6.27 2.75
CA ILE A 34 -3.21 7.49 2.19
C ILE A 34 -4.64 7.14 1.81
N VAL A 35 -5.60 7.97 2.20
CA VAL A 35 -7.04 7.76 1.96
C VAL A 35 -7.62 8.99 1.32
N ALA A 36 -8.36 8.81 0.22
CA ALA A 36 -9.22 9.82 -0.36
C ALA A 36 -10.64 9.72 0.23
N ASP A 37 -11.25 10.86 0.52
CA ASP A 37 -12.61 10.92 1.07
C ASP A 37 -13.69 10.57 0.04
N ARG A 38 -13.35 10.63 -1.25
CA ARG A 38 -14.18 10.22 -2.39
C ARG A 38 -13.36 9.40 -3.40
N ASP A 39 -14.03 8.82 -4.38
CA ASP A 39 -13.40 8.19 -5.54
C ASP A 39 -12.54 9.22 -6.29
N VAL A 40 -11.30 8.83 -6.64
CA VAL A 40 -10.35 9.68 -7.35
C VAL A 40 -9.74 8.97 -8.55
N VAL A 41 -9.36 9.78 -9.54
CA VAL A 41 -8.57 9.33 -10.68
C VAL A 41 -7.16 8.99 -10.21
N ALA A 42 -6.68 7.81 -10.61
CA ALA A 42 -5.30 7.37 -10.38
C ALA A 42 -4.69 6.84 -11.68
N THR A 43 -3.44 7.24 -11.91
CA THR A 43 -2.58 6.72 -12.97
C THR A 43 -1.23 6.34 -12.38
N GLY A 44 -0.58 5.34 -12.96
CA GLY A 44 0.67 4.80 -12.44
C GLY A 44 1.67 4.56 -13.57
N VAL A 45 2.92 4.94 -13.32
CA VAL A 45 4.07 4.49 -14.11
C VAL A 45 4.87 3.51 -13.26
N TYR A 46 5.42 2.49 -13.92
CA TYR A 46 6.01 1.36 -13.23
C TYR A 46 7.43 1.11 -13.73
N THR A 47 8.23 0.43 -12.92
CA THR A 47 9.57 -0.01 -13.32
C THR A 47 9.52 -0.79 -14.65
N GLN A 48 10.53 -0.60 -15.49
CA GLN A 48 10.72 -1.34 -16.74
C GLN A 48 11.52 -2.63 -16.55
N ASN A 49 11.94 -2.93 -15.31
CA ASN A 49 12.67 -4.15 -15.01
C ASN A 49 11.85 -5.41 -15.38
N ALA A 50 12.50 -6.42 -15.93
CA ALA A 50 11.90 -7.72 -16.22
C ALA A 50 11.43 -8.45 -14.96
N VAL A 51 12.11 -8.24 -13.83
CA VAL A 51 11.74 -8.75 -12.51
C VAL A 51 10.97 -7.67 -11.77
N VAL A 52 9.68 -7.91 -11.55
CA VAL A 52 8.77 -6.99 -10.85
C VAL A 52 8.20 -7.60 -9.58
N ALA A 53 7.97 -6.75 -8.58
CA ALA A 53 7.35 -7.16 -7.32
C ALA A 53 5.84 -7.42 -7.49
N ALA A 54 5.26 -8.26 -6.63
CA ALA A 54 3.82 -8.52 -6.61
C ALA A 54 2.96 -7.23 -6.55
N PRO A 55 3.24 -6.21 -5.70
CA PRO A 55 2.47 -4.96 -5.68
C PRO A 55 2.51 -4.17 -7.01
N VAL A 56 3.60 -4.29 -7.79
CA VAL A 56 3.70 -3.65 -9.12
C VAL A 56 2.73 -4.30 -10.10
N ILE A 57 2.64 -5.63 -10.09
CA ILE A 57 1.70 -6.38 -10.94
C ILE A 57 0.27 -5.99 -10.60
N LEU A 58 -0.06 -5.93 -9.30
CA LEU A 58 -1.38 -5.55 -8.81
C LEU A 58 -1.75 -4.12 -9.25
N CYS A 59 -0.86 -3.15 -9.08
CA CYS A 59 -1.16 -1.76 -9.46
C CYS A 59 -1.30 -1.58 -10.98
N ARG A 60 -0.49 -2.29 -11.81
CA ARG A 60 -0.65 -2.29 -13.27
C ARG A 60 -2.04 -2.76 -13.72
N GLN A 61 -2.66 -3.69 -13.00
CA GLN A 61 -4.02 -4.16 -13.30
C GLN A 61 -5.11 -3.21 -12.84
N ARG A 62 -4.82 -2.32 -11.88
CA ARG A 62 -5.79 -1.41 -11.26
C ARG A 62 -5.70 0.03 -11.75
N THR A 63 -4.64 0.40 -12.47
CA THR A 63 -4.46 1.74 -13.04
C THR A 63 -4.29 1.69 -14.56
N PRO A 64 -4.81 2.68 -15.31
CA PRO A 64 -5.56 3.84 -14.82
C PRO A 64 -6.95 3.46 -14.31
N THR A 65 -7.48 4.24 -13.37
CA THR A 65 -8.83 4.10 -12.82
C THR A 65 -9.37 5.47 -12.42
N ASP A 66 -10.69 5.61 -12.38
CA ASP A 66 -11.42 6.75 -11.85
C ASP A 66 -12.01 6.50 -10.44
N ARG A 67 -11.76 5.31 -9.86
CA ARG A 67 -12.38 4.87 -8.59
C ARG A 67 -11.38 4.55 -7.47
N ALA A 68 -10.13 5.04 -7.52
CA ALA A 68 -9.19 4.77 -6.43
C ALA A 68 -9.66 5.43 -5.12
N ARG A 69 -9.39 4.78 -3.98
CA ARG A 69 -9.79 5.23 -2.63
C ARG A 69 -8.64 5.30 -1.65
N ALA A 70 -7.65 4.42 -1.78
CA ALA A 70 -6.55 4.38 -0.84
C ALA A 70 -5.26 3.84 -1.47
N ILE A 71 -4.14 4.18 -0.84
CA ILE A 71 -2.83 3.57 -1.11
C ILE A 71 -2.25 3.10 0.21
N VAL A 72 -1.97 1.80 0.32
CA VAL A 72 -1.23 1.24 1.46
C VAL A 72 0.20 0.94 1.05
N ILE A 73 1.15 1.43 1.84
CA ILE A 73 2.58 1.32 1.57
C ILE A 73 3.27 0.68 2.77
N ASN A 74 3.97 -0.43 2.57
CA ASN A 74 4.86 -0.98 3.58
C ASN A 74 6.34 -0.74 3.21
N SER A 75 7.21 -0.70 4.23
CA SER A 75 8.66 -0.63 4.06
C SER A 75 9.39 -1.63 4.96
N GLY A 76 10.56 -2.09 4.53
CA GLY A 76 11.31 -3.18 5.18
C GLY A 76 11.15 -4.53 4.48
N ASN A 77 10.14 -4.67 3.61
CA ASN A 77 9.90 -5.85 2.78
C ASN A 77 9.38 -5.41 1.40
N ALA A 78 10.03 -5.86 0.33
CA ALA A 78 9.66 -5.45 -1.04
C ALA A 78 8.50 -6.27 -1.63
N ASN A 79 8.12 -7.39 -1.02
CA ASN A 79 7.21 -8.38 -1.58
C ASN A 79 7.52 -8.70 -3.05
N ALA A 80 8.81 -8.91 -3.32
CA ALA A 80 9.36 -9.18 -4.63
C ALA A 80 9.97 -10.58 -4.67
N CYS A 81 9.88 -11.26 -5.82
CA CYS A 81 10.32 -12.64 -5.98
C CYS A 81 9.64 -13.63 -4.98
N THR A 82 8.38 -13.38 -4.65
CA THR A 82 7.57 -14.14 -3.69
C THR A 82 6.48 -15.00 -4.33
N GLY A 83 6.37 -15.00 -5.67
CA GLY A 83 5.44 -15.81 -6.45
C GLY A 83 3.97 -15.60 -6.07
N LYS A 84 3.15 -16.65 -6.25
CA LYS A 84 1.70 -16.61 -5.98
C LYS A 84 1.35 -16.18 -4.55
N ARG A 85 2.18 -16.54 -3.56
CA ARG A 85 1.98 -16.08 -2.17
C ARG A 85 2.12 -14.57 -2.07
N GLY A 86 3.14 -13.98 -2.69
CA GLY A 86 3.31 -12.53 -2.70
C GLY A 86 2.14 -11.78 -3.37
N GLU A 87 1.61 -12.34 -4.45
CA GLU A 87 0.40 -11.82 -5.11
C GLU A 87 -0.83 -11.89 -4.20
N ALA A 88 -1.01 -13.01 -3.48
CA ALA A 88 -2.08 -13.17 -2.49
C ALA A 88 -1.91 -12.20 -1.31
N ASP A 89 -0.69 -12.03 -0.79
CA ASP A 89 -0.36 -11.10 0.29
C ASP A 89 -0.69 -9.65 -0.12
N ALA A 90 -0.33 -9.25 -1.35
CA ALA A 90 -0.66 -7.92 -1.88
C ALA A 90 -2.19 -7.70 -2.00
N ASN A 91 -2.92 -8.70 -2.50
CA ASN A 91 -4.39 -8.63 -2.52
C ASN A 91 -4.98 -8.59 -1.11
N ARG A 92 -4.42 -9.35 -0.16
CA ARG A 92 -4.87 -9.34 1.23
C ARG A 92 -4.65 -7.99 1.89
N MET A 93 -3.51 -7.33 1.66
CA MET A 93 -3.28 -5.96 2.13
C MET A 93 -4.37 -5.00 1.63
N ALA A 94 -4.73 -5.09 0.34
CA ALA A 94 -5.80 -4.28 -0.24
C ALA A 94 -7.17 -4.57 0.42
N SER A 95 -7.50 -5.86 0.61
CA SER A 95 -8.74 -6.26 1.29
C SER A 95 -8.79 -5.80 2.75
N CYS A 96 -7.71 -5.93 3.53
CA CYS A 96 -7.64 -5.42 4.89
C CYS A 96 -7.97 -3.93 4.98
N VAL A 97 -7.43 -3.13 4.06
CA VAL A 97 -7.68 -1.70 4.00
C VAL A 97 -9.14 -1.42 3.64
N ALA A 98 -9.66 -2.08 2.62
CA ALA A 98 -11.06 -1.92 2.22
C ALA A 98 -12.04 -2.30 3.34
N GLU A 99 -11.76 -3.39 4.07
CA GLU A 99 -12.53 -3.85 5.25
C GLU A 99 -12.46 -2.84 6.41
N THR A 100 -11.34 -2.13 6.58
CA THR A 100 -11.11 -1.18 7.68
C THR A 100 -11.69 0.20 7.39
N LEU A 101 -11.73 0.61 6.12
CA LEU A 101 -12.32 1.88 5.72
C LEU A 101 -13.86 1.82 5.83
N ALA A 102 -14.47 2.97 6.12
CA ALA A 102 -15.93 3.07 6.26
C ALA A 102 -16.68 2.54 5.03
N VAL A 103 -17.98 2.23 5.24
CA VAL A 103 -18.89 1.58 4.28
C VAL A 103 -18.64 2.01 2.83
N GLY A 104 -18.33 1.03 1.98
CA GLY A 104 -18.39 1.17 0.52
C GLY A 104 -17.05 1.13 -0.22
N THR A 105 -15.90 1.00 0.46
CA THR A 105 -14.61 0.81 -0.25
C THR A 105 -14.45 -0.64 -0.67
N GLN A 106 -14.18 -0.88 -1.96
CA GLN A 106 -13.86 -2.19 -2.51
C GLN A 106 -12.35 -2.41 -2.58
N ALA A 107 -11.91 -3.67 -2.51
CA ALA A 107 -10.48 -4.01 -2.49
C ALA A 107 -9.74 -3.56 -3.76
N ASP A 108 -10.39 -3.56 -4.93
CA ASP A 108 -9.84 -3.09 -6.20
C ASP A 108 -9.65 -1.56 -6.25
N GLN A 109 -10.28 -0.81 -5.34
CA GLN A 109 -10.06 0.63 -5.16
C GLN A 109 -8.81 0.96 -4.32
N VAL A 110 -8.11 -0.04 -3.78
CA VAL A 110 -6.90 0.14 -2.97
C VAL A 110 -5.66 -0.17 -3.79
N LEU A 111 -4.68 0.73 -3.83
CA LEU A 111 -3.36 0.46 -4.41
C LEU A 111 -2.39 0.00 -3.33
N VAL A 112 -1.43 -0.85 -3.69
CA VAL A 112 -0.47 -1.45 -2.75
C VAL A 112 0.94 -1.20 -3.23
N MET A 113 1.81 -0.73 -2.33
CA MET A 113 3.22 -0.49 -2.61
C MET A 113 4.09 -1.12 -1.52
N SER A 114 5.25 -1.64 -1.91
CA SER A 114 6.18 -2.29 -0.98
C SER A 114 7.62 -1.91 -1.33
N THR A 115 8.46 -1.74 -0.33
CA THR A 115 9.90 -1.49 -0.52
C THR A 115 10.71 -2.16 0.58
N GLY A 116 11.89 -2.71 0.25
CA GLY A 116 12.77 -3.34 1.22
C GLY A 116 13.44 -4.60 0.68
N VAL A 117 13.56 -5.62 1.53
CA VAL A 117 14.27 -6.86 1.19
C VAL A 117 13.48 -7.66 0.14
N ILE A 118 14.17 -8.13 -0.90
CA ILE A 118 13.65 -9.01 -1.95
C ILE A 118 13.73 -10.47 -1.49
N GLY A 119 12.76 -11.32 -1.88
CA GLY A 119 12.77 -12.76 -1.61
C GLY A 119 12.28 -13.16 -0.21
N ARG A 120 11.68 -12.22 0.55
CA ARG A 120 11.06 -12.51 1.85
C ARG A 120 9.56 -12.31 1.78
N TYR A 121 8.80 -13.25 2.36
CA TYR A 121 7.36 -13.10 2.50
C TYR A 121 7.02 -11.97 3.48
N LEU A 122 5.90 -11.30 3.23
CA LEU A 122 5.34 -10.35 4.19
C LEU A 122 4.89 -11.11 5.45
N PRO A 123 5.18 -10.59 6.66
CA PRO A 123 4.47 -11.00 7.87
C PRO A 123 3.08 -10.37 7.81
N MET A 124 2.07 -11.19 7.50
CA MET A 124 0.70 -10.72 7.27
C MET A 124 -0.17 -10.79 8.54
N GLU A 125 0.37 -11.40 9.60
CA GLU A 125 -0.19 -11.51 10.94
C GLU A 125 -0.09 -10.22 11.78
#